data_AF-A0A6P2DHG8-F1
#
_entry.id   AF-A0A6P2DHG8-F1
#
_cell.length_a   1.000
_cell.length_b   1.000
_cell.length_c   1.000
_cell.angle_alpha   90.00
_cell.angle_beta   90.00
_cell.angle_gamma   90.00
#
_symmetry.space_group_name_H-M   'P 1'
#
loop_
_entity.id
_entity.type
_entity.pdbx_description
1 polymer ?
#
loop_
_entity_poly.entity_id
_entity_poly.type
_entity_poly.pdbx_seq_one_letter_code
_entity_poly.pdbx_strand_id
1 'polypeptide(L)'
;MARKRTHRDDHAHAHNDPPAGPGTEAETTGRYLVVLGDECVGHAKHSVDALKKVAGISHVATSDEYEENAVDMAEAASADAVVFTDIGIAVVSAPGDRGALLAAASADDRIPVLSVEPEPIFYATQATAAPPELDYYRGYKAAVDHLYAQMNGHRADLIGEDAPPALADTAQLTWGLQACRVPTSRYSGQGIRVAVLDTGMDLDHPDFLGRRVVNQSFVPGQTAQDGNGHGTHCIGTACGPRVPPGGTRRYGVAYGCDIYVGKVLSNQGSGQGGWILAGMEWAINQQCQVISMSLGNTLATVSNAYETVGRRALDRGCLIVAAAGNHGNRGGATPIGIVGQPANSPSILAVGAVDSALRIAPFSTRSNPVAGGKVDLVGPGVAVFSTVPTPALPPGQPRNPAWPARYHSISGTSMATPHVAGIAALWAQARGLRGAALWNMITRFARPVGIPVIDAGSGLVQAPQ
;
A
#
# COMPACT_ATOMS: atom_id res chain seq x y z
N MET A 1 47.65 -12.05 -40.27
CA MET A 1 46.71 -13.20 -40.24
C MET A 1 46.02 -13.24 -38.88
N ALA A 2 44.70 -13.40 -38.92
CA ALA A 2 43.76 -13.12 -37.85
C ALA A 2 43.87 -14.03 -36.60
N ARG A 3 43.56 -13.47 -35.42
CA ARG A 3 43.03 -14.25 -34.29
C ARG A 3 41.73 -13.60 -33.81
N LYS A 4 40.63 -14.33 -34.02
CA LYS A 4 39.27 -14.06 -33.53
C LYS A 4 39.29 -13.87 -32.00
N ARG A 5 38.69 -12.79 -31.50
CA ARG A 5 38.18 -12.70 -30.13
C ARG A 5 36.66 -12.88 -30.18
N THR A 6 36.19 -13.92 -29.53
CA THR A 6 34.77 -14.18 -29.25
C THR A 6 34.33 -13.24 -28.12
N HIS A 7 33.34 -12.39 -28.38
CA HIS A 7 32.57 -11.69 -27.35
C HIS A 7 31.69 -12.72 -26.63
N ARG A 8 31.76 -12.75 -25.29
CA ARG A 8 30.72 -13.32 -24.43
C ARG A 8 29.84 -12.15 -24.01
N ASP A 9 28.57 -12.25 -24.36
CA ASP A 9 27.50 -11.41 -23.82
C ASP A 9 27.13 -11.96 -22.44
N ASP A 10 27.49 -11.22 -21.38
CA ASP A 10 27.02 -11.50 -20.02
C ASP A 10 25.64 -10.84 -19.85
N HIS A 11 24.60 -11.62 -20.14
CA HIS A 11 23.25 -11.31 -19.68
C HIS A 11 23.18 -11.51 -18.17
N ALA A 12 23.17 -10.41 -17.42
CA ALA A 12 22.86 -10.40 -16.00
C ALA A 12 21.37 -10.75 -15.82
N HIS A 13 21.11 -12.02 -15.48
CA HIS A 13 19.83 -12.45 -14.93
C HIS A 13 19.68 -11.86 -13.53
N ALA A 14 18.84 -10.84 -13.39
CA ALA A 14 18.42 -10.32 -12.09
C ALA A 14 17.49 -11.36 -11.43
N HIS A 15 17.96 -12.00 -10.37
CA HIS A 15 17.17 -12.87 -9.52
C HIS A 15 16.19 -12.05 -8.68
N ASN A 16 14.91 -12.45 -8.70
CA ASN A 16 13.88 -12.01 -7.75
C ASN A 16 14.16 -12.68 -6.38
N ASP A 17 15.17 -12.20 -5.67
CA ASP A 17 15.42 -12.67 -4.30
C ASP A 17 14.42 -12.01 -3.34
N PRO A 18 13.85 -12.77 -2.37
CA PRO A 18 12.97 -12.22 -1.36
C PRO A 18 13.73 -11.22 -0.46
N PRO A 19 13.04 -10.23 0.12
CA PRO A 19 13.69 -9.29 1.03
C PRO A 19 14.36 -10.05 2.18
N ALA A 20 15.61 -9.66 2.46
CA ALA A 20 16.44 -10.28 3.47
C ALA A 20 15.77 -10.25 4.87
N GLY A 21 16.11 -11.25 5.68
CA GLY A 21 15.52 -11.48 7.00
C GLY A 21 15.69 -10.31 7.99
N PRO A 22 15.03 -10.39 9.16
CA PRO A 22 15.01 -9.31 10.14
C PRO A 22 16.41 -9.04 10.67
N GLY A 23 16.94 -7.84 10.39
CA GLY A 23 18.28 -7.39 10.81
C GLY A 23 19.19 -6.85 9.71
N THR A 24 18.72 -6.74 8.46
CA THR A 24 19.47 -6.02 7.42
C THR A 24 19.30 -4.51 7.58
N GLU A 25 20.40 -3.76 7.46
CA GLU A 25 20.35 -2.29 7.38
C GLU A 25 19.36 -1.89 6.30
N ALA A 26 18.54 -0.87 6.59
CA ALA A 26 17.53 -0.42 5.66
C ALA A 26 18.18 -0.04 4.33
N GLU A 27 17.62 -0.52 3.23
CA GLU A 27 18.01 -0.03 1.93
C GLU A 27 17.56 1.43 1.79
N THR A 28 18.54 2.31 1.57
CA THR A 28 18.33 3.75 1.45
C THR A 28 18.85 4.25 0.12
N THR A 29 18.34 5.38 -0.33
CA THR A 29 18.72 5.98 -1.62
C THR A 29 20.03 6.77 -1.55
N GLY A 30 20.56 7.01 -0.35
CA GLY A 30 21.63 7.98 -0.09
C GLY A 30 21.15 9.43 0.03
N ARG A 31 19.85 9.70 -0.08
CA ARG A 31 19.21 10.99 0.23
C ARG A 31 18.60 10.99 1.63
N TYR A 32 18.11 12.14 2.07
CA TYR A 32 17.53 12.32 3.40
C TYR A 32 16.13 12.93 3.32
N LEU A 33 15.24 12.48 4.19
CA LEU A 33 13.97 13.12 4.48
C LEU A 33 14.19 14.12 5.62
N VAL A 34 13.71 15.33 5.42
CA VAL A 34 13.80 16.44 6.36
C VAL A 34 12.40 16.90 6.71
N VAL A 35 12.04 16.84 7.99
CA VAL A 35 10.77 17.38 8.48
C VAL A 35 10.98 18.85 8.82
N LEU A 36 10.18 19.72 8.22
CA LEU A 36 10.22 21.15 8.46
C LEU A 36 9.22 21.56 9.55
N GLY A 37 9.54 22.64 10.26
CA GLY A 37 8.67 23.28 11.24
C GLY A 37 7.31 23.67 10.66
N ASP A 38 6.29 23.77 11.51
CA ASP A 38 4.93 24.11 11.07
C ASP A 38 4.86 25.50 10.41
N GLU A 39 5.77 26.41 10.74
CA GLU A 39 5.96 27.73 10.11
C GLU A 39 6.37 27.68 8.63
N CYS A 40 6.86 26.52 8.16
CA CYS A 40 7.25 26.28 6.77
C CYS A 40 6.11 25.68 5.93
N VAL A 41 5.06 25.13 6.57
CA VAL A 41 3.97 24.43 5.88
C VAL A 41 3.12 25.42 5.08
N GLY A 42 2.96 25.18 3.77
CA GLY A 42 2.28 26.10 2.86
C GLY A 42 3.05 27.41 2.59
N HIS A 43 4.31 27.51 3.03
CA HIS A 43 5.15 28.70 2.93
C HIS A 43 6.49 28.37 2.27
N ALA A 44 6.49 28.20 0.94
CA ALA A 44 7.67 27.81 0.16
C ALA A 44 8.93 28.63 0.48
N LYS A 45 8.79 29.95 0.61
CA LYS A 45 9.92 30.83 0.96
C LYS A 45 10.56 30.45 2.30
N HIS A 46 9.77 30.18 3.35
CA HIS A 46 10.30 29.78 4.65
C HIS A 46 11.02 28.44 4.58
N SER A 47 10.45 27.48 3.84
CA SER A 47 11.08 26.17 3.60
C SER A 47 12.41 26.29 2.86
N VAL A 48 12.46 27.10 1.80
CA VAL A 48 13.68 27.34 1.02
C VAL A 48 14.73 28.05 1.88
N ASP A 49 14.34 29.08 2.62
CA ASP A 49 15.26 29.82 3.51
C ASP A 49 15.80 28.92 4.63
N ALA A 50 15.00 28.00 5.16
CA ALA A 50 15.42 27.00 6.13
C ALA A 50 16.49 26.07 5.57
N LEU A 51 16.25 25.51 4.38
CA LEU A 51 17.19 24.59 3.75
C LEU A 51 18.47 25.29 3.29
N LYS A 52 18.39 26.53 2.79
CA LYS A 52 19.59 27.32 2.43
C LYS A 52 20.50 27.66 3.60
N LYS A 53 19.98 27.66 4.84
CA LYS A 53 20.81 27.78 6.07
C LYS A 53 21.62 26.51 6.34
N VAL A 54 21.22 25.37 5.78
CA VAL A 54 22.00 24.13 5.82
C VAL A 54 23.09 24.19 4.75
N ALA A 55 24.34 24.12 5.18
CA ALA A 55 25.50 24.28 4.29
C ALA A 55 25.44 23.29 3.10
N GLY A 56 25.50 23.84 1.88
CA GLY A 56 25.58 23.06 0.65
C GLY A 56 24.26 22.80 -0.07
N ILE A 57 23.13 23.31 0.43
CA ILE A 57 21.85 23.33 -0.31
C ILE A 57 21.68 24.71 -0.96
N SER A 58 21.62 24.74 -2.29
CA SER A 58 21.55 25.98 -3.06
C SER A 58 20.39 26.00 -4.04
N HIS A 59 20.13 24.87 -4.70
CA HIS A 59 19.05 24.70 -5.63
C HIS A 59 17.92 23.88 -4.99
N VAL A 60 16.81 24.54 -4.68
CA VAL A 60 15.64 23.93 -4.06
C VAL A 60 14.48 24.05 -5.03
N ALA A 61 13.85 22.93 -5.37
CA ALA A 61 12.58 22.87 -6.09
C ALA A 61 11.44 22.74 -5.07
N THR A 62 10.29 23.35 -5.33
CA THR A 62 9.14 23.31 -4.42
C THR A 62 7.87 22.85 -5.12
N SER A 63 7.00 22.11 -4.41
CA SER A 63 5.84 21.48 -5.04
C SER A 63 4.77 22.43 -5.56
N ASP A 64 4.76 23.66 -5.06
CA ASP A 64 3.90 24.76 -5.52
C ASP A 64 4.30 25.34 -6.89
N GLU A 65 5.49 25.00 -7.39
CA GLU A 65 5.94 25.39 -8.74
C GLU A 65 5.31 24.53 -9.85
N TYR A 66 4.64 23.42 -9.50
CA TYR A 66 4.10 22.43 -10.45
C TYR A 66 2.56 22.50 -10.52
N GLU A 67 2.00 22.27 -11.71
CA GLU A 67 0.54 22.19 -11.88
C GLU A 67 -0.06 21.08 -11.00
N GLU A 68 -1.23 21.36 -10.40
CA GLU A 68 -1.93 20.45 -9.49
C GLU A 68 -1.11 19.94 -8.28
N ASN A 69 -0.02 20.63 -7.92
CA ASN A 69 0.95 20.23 -6.89
C ASN A 69 1.53 18.82 -7.15
N ALA A 70 1.63 18.44 -8.42
CA ALA A 70 2.15 17.16 -8.85
C ALA A 70 3.61 17.30 -9.29
N VAL A 71 4.54 17.11 -8.35
CA VAL A 71 5.99 17.25 -8.62
C VAL A 71 6.44 16.27 -9.69
N ASP A 72 7.04 16.79 -10.77
CA ASP A 72 7.80 15.98 -11.70
C ASP A 72 9.16 15.63 -11.08
N MET A 73 9.28 14.40 -10.58
CA MET A 73 10.49 13.93 -9.92
C MET A 73 11.69 13.79 -10.87
N ALA A 74 11.49 13.81 -12.21
CA ALA A 74 12.57 13.84 -13.18
C ALA A 74 13.13 15.26 -13.33
N GLU A 75 12.27 16.28 -13.37
CA GLU A 75 12.69 17.68 -13.38
C GLU A 75 13.32 18.09 -12.04
N ALA A 76 12.75 17.60 -10.93
CA ALA A 76 13.26 17.87 -9.59
C ALA A 76 14.57 17.13 -9.27
N ALA A 77 15.01 16.16 -10.11
CA ALA A 77 16.23 15.39 -9.90
C ALA A 77 17.53 16.22 -10.02
N SER A 78 17.48 17.39 -10.68
CA SER A 78 18.61 18.31 -10.75
C SER A 78 18.75 19.20 -9.51
N ALA A 79 17.75 19.22 -8.63
CA ALA A 79 17.77 20.03 -7.41
C ALA A 79 18.58 19.36 -6.29
N ASP A 80 19.22 20.19 -5.46
CA ASP A 80 19.84 19.75 -4.20
C ASP A 80 18.76 19.27 -3.22
N ALA A 81 17.56 19.85 -3.29
CA ALA A 81 16.42 19.47 -2.48
C ALA A 81 15.08 19.68 -3.20
N VAL A 82 14.11 18.82 -2.87
CA VAL A 82 12.70 18.94 -3.29
C VAL A 82 11.86 19.14 -2.04
N VAL A 83 11.09 20.22 -1.98
CA VAL A 83 10.20 20.53 -0.85
C VAL A 83 8.75 20.25 -1.23
N PHE A 84 8.13 19.36 -0.49
CA PHE A 84 6.69 19.15 -0.47
C PHE A 84 6.07 20.14 0.52
N THR A 85 5.67 21.29 -0.01
CA THR A 85 5.33 22.49 0.78
C THR A 85 4.08 22.32 1.64
N ASP A 86 3.04 21.68 1.13
CA ASP A 86 1.78 21.51 1.84
C ASP A 86 1.88 20.46 2.94
N ILE A 87 2.81 19.51 2.80
CA ILE A 87 3.07 18.50 3.81
C ILE A 87 4.34 18.77 4.61
N GLY A 88 5.04 19.88 4.38
CA GLY A 88 6.22 20.36 5.12
C GLY A 88 7.35 19.33 5.25
N ILE A 89 7.62 18.57 4.18
CA ILE A 89 8.70 17.61 4.09
C ILE A 89 9.64 18.02 2.96
N ALA A 90 10.94 17.83 3.13
CA ALA A 90 11.90 17.95 2.04
C ALA A 90 12.68 16.66 1.83
N VAL A 91 12.98 16.35 0.57
CA VAL A 91 13.92 15.29 0.16
C VAL A 91 15.20 15.98 -0.26
N VAL A 92 16.29 15.70 0.43
CA VAL A 92 17.58 16.39 0.22
C VAL A 92 18.63 15.41 -0.28
N SER A 93 19.25 15.75 -1.41
CA SER A 93 20.41 15.07 -1.97
C SER A 93 21.66 15.52 -1.23
N ALA A 94 22.27 14.63 -0.44
CA ALA A 94 23.41 14.97 0.41
C ALA A 94 24.56 13.95 0.23
N PRO A 95 25.30 14.00 -0.89
CA PRO A 95 26.44 13.12 -1.08
C PRO A 95 27.55 13.40 -0.05
N GLY A 96 28.25 12.35 0.38
CA GLY A 96 29.41 12.45 1.28
C GLY A 96 29.05 12.66 2.76
N ASP A 97 29.74 13.59 3.43
CA ASP A 97 29.62 13.90 4.86
C ASP A 97 28.44 14.82 5.21
N ARG A 98 27.67 15.25 4.21
CA ARG A 98 26.55 16.19 4.34
C ARG A 98 25.37 15.68 5.19
N GLY A 99 25.25 14.37 5.38
CA GLY A 99 24.29 13.80 6.33
C GLY A 99 24.51 14.28 7.77
N ALA A 100 25.77 14.46 8.18
CA ALA A 100 26.09 14.99 9.51
C ALA A 100 25.75 16.47 9.65
N LEU A 101 25.87 17.26 8.58
CA LEU A 101 25.48 18.67 8.56
C LEU A 101 23.96 18.84 8.66
N LEU A 102 23.20 18.00 7.96
CA LEU A 102 21.74 17.96 8.09
C LEU A 102 21.31 17.56 9.49
N ALA A 103 21.93 16.54 10.07
CA ALA A 103 21.64 16.14 11.45
C ALA A 103 21.98 17.26 12.45
N ALA A 104 23.12 17.96 12.27
CA ALA A 104 23.46 19.12 13.09
C ALA A 104 22.44 20.26 12.94
N ALA A 105 21.86 20.46 11.75
CA ALA A 105 20.83 21.47 11.53
C ALA A 105 19.55 21.19 12.34
N SER A 106 19.17 19.91 12.51
CA SER A 106 18.03 19.53 13.37
C SER A 106 18.26 19.75 14.87
N ALA A 107 19.50 20.01 15.28
CA ALA A 107 19.84 20.33 16.66
C ALA A 107 19.94 21.85 16.91
N ASP A 108 19.77 22.68 15.88
CA ASP A 108 19.81 24.13 15.98
C ASP A 108 18.39 24.71 15.90
N ASP A 109 17.84 25.12 17.05
CA ASP A 109 16.48 25.68 17.18
C ASP A 109 16.23 26.94 16.31
N ARG A 110 17.26 27.54 15.72
CA ARG A 110 17.15 28.69 14.80
C ARG A 110 16.86 28.27 13.36
N ILE A 111 17.02 26.98 13.06
CA ILE A 111 16.73 26.37 11.77
C ILE A 111 15.44 25.56 11.95
N PRO A 112 14.38 25.82 11.17
CA PRO A 112 13.08 25.17 11.37
C PRO A 112 13.07 23.76 10.76
N VAL A 113 14.00 22.92 11.20
CA VAL A 113 14.18 21.52 10.83
C VAL A 113 13.97 20.68 12.09
N LEU A 114 12.91 19.88 12.10
CA LEU A 114 12.48 19.11 13.27
C LEU A 114 13.16 17.75 13.34
N SER A 115 13.43 17.13 12.19
CA SER A 115 14.11 15.84 12.14
C SER A 115 14.72 15.58 10.77
N VAL A 116 15.77 14.79 10.75
CA VAL A 116 16.41 14.29 9.55
C VAL A 116 16.55 12.78 9.65
N GLU A 117 16.16 12.06 8.60
CA GLU A 117 16.29 10.61 8.51
C GLU A 117 16.70 10.18 7.10
N PRO A 118 17.46 9.08 6.95
CA PRO A 118 17.77 8.54 5.63
C PRO A 118 16.49 8.19 4.88
N GLU A 119 16.44 8.48 3.58
CA GLU A 119 15.30 8.13 2.75
C GLU A 119 15.27 6.62 2.47
N PRO A 120 14.20 5.91 2.90
CA PRO A 120 14.10 4.48 2.69
C PRO A 120 13.54 4.13 1.31
N ILE A 121 13.77 2.90 0.88
CA ILE A 121 13.15 2.28 -0.29
C ILE A 121 11.93 1.46 0.15
N PHE A 122 10.87 1.51 -0.67
CA PHE A 122 9.61 0.80 -0.49
C PHE A 122 9.39 -0.22 -1.60
N TYR A 123 8.61 -1.24 -1.28
CA TYR A 123 8.29 -2.34 -2.19
C TYR A 123 6.79 -2.61 -2.23
N ALA A 124 6.29 -3.03 -3.39
CA ALA A 124 4.99 -3.66 -3.52
C ALA A 124 5.00 -4.95 -2.70
N THR A 125 4.23 -5.00 -1.62
CA THR A 125 4.29 -6.13 -0.69
C THR A 125 3.36 -7.26 -1.13
N GLN A 126 3.84 -8.16 -1.99
CA GLN A 126 3.17 -9.45 -2.22
C GLN A 126 3.75 -10.52 -1.30
N ALA A 127 2.90 -11.40 -0.78
CA ALA A 127 3.42 -12.64 -0.21
C ALA A 127 3.84 -13.49 -1.40
N THR A 128 5.04 -14.08 -1.36
CA THR A 128 5.37 -15.13 -2.35
C THR A 128 4.26 -16.17 -2.26
N ALA A 129 3.59 -16.42 -3.38
CA ALA A 129 2.57 -17.47 -3.44
C ALA A 129 3.24 -18.75 -2.90
N ALA A 130 2.55 -19.45 -1.98
CA ALA A 130 2.97 -20.81 -1.73
C ALA A 130 2.95 -21.53 -3.10
N PRO A 131 3.90 -22.45 -3.38
CA PRO A 131 3.88 -23.21 -4.62
C PRO A 131 2.45 -23.73 -4.89
N PRO A 132 1.96 -23.76 -6.13
CA PRO A 132 0.59 -24.15 -6.46
C PRO A 132 0.13 -25.45 -5.77
N GLU A 133 1.08 -26.37 -5.56
CA GLU A 133 0.89 -27.59 -4.78
C GLU A 133 0.46 -27.35 -3.34
N LEU A 134 1.05 -26.39 -2.63
CA LEU A 134 0.71 -26.11 -1.22
C LEU A 134 -0.70 -25.54 -1.05
N ASP A 135 -1.16 -24.71 -1.99
CA ASP A 135 -2.54 -24.23 -1.99
C ASP A 135 -3.52 -25.33 -2.39
N TYR A 136 -3.16 -26.18 -3.35
CA TYR A 136 -3.89 -27.41 -3.68
C TYR A 136 -4.00 -28.35 -2.47
N TYR A 137 -2.90 -28.59 -1.74
CA TYR A 137 -2.90 -29.44 -0.54
C TYR A 137 -3.66 -28.82 0.63
N ARG A 138 -3.66 -27.49 0.78
CA ARG A 138 -4.49 -26.81 1.78
C ARG A 138 -5.98 -26.90 1.44
N GLY A 139 -6.34 -26.71 0.16
CA GLY A 139 -7.71 -26.91 -0.33
C GLY A 139 -8.16 -28.37 -0.17
N TYR A 140 -7.29 -29.31 -0.51
CA TYR A 140 -7.52 -30.74 -0.33
C TYR A 140 -7.67 -31.10 1.15
N LYS A 141 -6.80 -30.59 2.03
CA LYS A 141 -6.92 -30.79 3.47
C LYS A 141 -8.25 -30.25 4.00
N ALA A 142 -8.64 -29.04 3.61
CA ALA A 142 -9.92 -28.46 4.03
C ALA A 142 -11.12 -29.29 3.54
N ALA A 143 -11.07 -29.83 2.32
CA ALA A 143 -12.10 -30.74 1.80
C ALA A 143 -12.13 -32.08 2.56
N VAL A 144 -10.97 -32.63 2.91
CA VAL A 144 -10.84 -33.86 3.72
C VAL A 144 -11.36 -33.63 5.14
N ASP A 145 -11.00 -32.53 5.79
CA ASP A 145 -11.49 -32.16 7.12
C ASP A 145 -13.03 -32.04 7.10
N HIS A 146 -13.60 -31.44 6.04
CA HIS A 146 -15.04 -31.32 5.85
C HIS A 146 -15.74 -32.68 5.68
N LEU A 147 -15.19 -33.56 4.84
CA LEU A 147 -15.71 -34.93 4.66
C LEU A 147 -15.60 -35.75 5.94
N TYR A 148 -14.49 -35.62 6.67
CA TYR A 148 -14.29 -36.29 7.95
C TYR A 148 -15.31 -35.85 9.00
N ALA A 149 -15.62 -34.54 9.06
CA ALA A 149 -16.67 -34.00 9.93
C ALA A 149 -18.08 -34.49 9.53
N GLN A 150 -18.35 -34.62 8.22
CA GLN A 150 -19.62 -35.17 7.72
C GLN A 150 -19.78 -36.68 8.02
N MET A 151 -18.69 -37.44 8.00
CA MET A 151 -18.70 -38.88 8.24
C MET A 151 -18.77 -39.25 9.73
N ASN A 152 -18.22 -38.42 10.61
CA ASN A 152 -18.17 -38.68 12.06
C ASN A 152 -19.36 -38.09 12.84
N GLY A 153 -20.56 -38.11 12.25
CA GLY A 153 -21.79 -37.65 12.89
C GLY A 153 -21.90 -38.16 14.34
N HIS A 154 -21.75 -37.23 15.30
CA HIS A 154 -21.92 -37.38 16.75
C HIS A 154 -20.82 -38.09 17.56
N ARG A 155 -19.58 -37.57 17.56
CA ARG A 155 -18.64 -37.71 18.71
C ARG A 155 -17.56 -36.60 18.74
N ALA A 156 -17.96 -35.35 18.77
CA ALA A 156 -17.03 -34.21 18.93
C ALA A 156 -17.52 -33.22 20.00
N ASP A 157 -17.99 -33.74 21.13
CA ASP A 157 -17.95 -32.98 22.38
C ASP A 157 -16.63 -33.33 23.05
N LEU A 158 -15.83 -32.30 23.38
CA LEU A 158 -14.46 -32.30 23.91
C LEU A 158 -13.39 -32.19 22.81
N ILE A 159 -12.60 -31.10 22.91
CA ILE A 159 -11.49 -30.57 22.09
C ILE A 159 -11.82 -29.85 20.76
N GLY A 160 -12.01 -28.52 20.87
CA GLY A 160 -11.68 -27.53 19.84
C GLY A 160 -12.88 -26.76 19.29
N GLU A 161 -12.96 -25.46 19.63
CA GLU A 161 -14.02 -24.53 19.21
C GLU A 161 -14.40 -24.65 17.71
N ASP A 162 -15.70 -24.76 17.44
CA ASP A 162 -16.30 -24.76 16.11
C ASP A 162 -15.85 -23.54 15.29
N ALA A 163 -14.81 -23.70 14.49
CA ALA A 163 -14.44 -22.71 13.49
C ALA A 163 -15.55 -22.71 12.41
N PRO A 164 -16.17 -21.55 12.11
CA PRO A 164 -17.19 -21.49 11.07
C PRO A 164 -16.61 -21.96 9.72
N PRO A 165 -17.45 -22.55 8.84
CA PRO A 165 -17.00 -23.03 7.55
C PRO A 165 -16.35 -21.90 6.75
N ALA A 166 -15.24 -22.22 6.07
CA ALA A 166 -14.50 -21.24 5.28
C ALA A 166 -15.42 -20.61 4.22
N LEU A 167 -15.34 -19.29 4.08
CA LEU A 167 -16.00 -18.59 2.99
C LEU A 167 -15.39 -19.02 1.67
N ALA A 168 -16.24 -19.09 0.65
CA ALA A 168 -15.83 -19.44 -0.69
C ALA A 168 -16.27 -18.37 -1.68
N ASP A 169 -15.41 -18.19 -2.67
CA ASP A 169 -15.75 -17.51 -3.89
C ASP A 169 -16.93 -18.21 -4.58
N THR A 170 -17.89 -17.42 -5.06
CA THR A 170 -19.04 -17.91 -5.85
C THR A 170 -18.91 -17.44 -7.30
N ALA A 171 -19.84 -17.88 -8.16
CA ALA A 171 -19.92 -17.34 -9.51
C ALA A 171 -20.25 -15.83 -9.54
N GLN A 172 -20.88 -15.30 -8.48
CA GLN A 172 -21.36 -13.92 -8.42
C GLN A 172 -20.47 -13.00 -7.58
N LEU A 173 -19.83 -13.51 -6.53
CA LEU A 173 -19.16 -12.71 -5.50
C LEU A 173 -17.86 -13.37 -5.05
N THR A 174 -16.81 -12.57 -4.84
CA THR A 174 -15.62 -13.04 -4.12
C THR A 174 -15.92 -13.24 -2.63
N TRP A 175 -15.15 -14.12 -1.97
CA TRP A 175 -15.28 -14.41 -0.54
C TRP A 175 -15.02 -13.16 0.31
N GLY A 176 -14.08 -12.30 -0.11
CA GLY A 176 -13.70 -11.09 0.62
C GLY A 176 -14.85 -10.10 0.71
N LEU A 177 -15.61 -9.91 -0.37
CA LEU A 177 -16.81 -9.08 -0.35
C LEU A 177 -17.87 -9.64 0.61
N GLN A 178 -18.07 -10.96 0.62
CA GLN A 178 -19.01 -11.63 1.51
C GLN A 178 -18.59 -11.47 2.98
N ALA A 179 -17.30 -11.70 3.30
CA ALA A 179 -16.74 -11.58 4.64
C ALA A 179 -16.91 -10.16 5.22
N CYS A 180 -16.80 -9.15 4.36
CA CYS A 180 -16.91 -7.74 4.72
C CYS A 180 -18.32 -7.15 4.56
N ARG A 181 -19.34 -7.97 4.23
CA ARG A 181 -20.74 -7.53 4.03
C ARG A 181 -20.91 -6.42 2.99
N VAL A 182 -20.06 -6.39 1.97
CA VAL A 182 -20.12 -5.41 0.88
C VAL A 182 -21.36 -5.62 -0.02
N PRO A 183 -21.78 -6.85 -0.38
CA PRO A 183 -22.91 -7.06 -1.28
C PRO A 183 -24.24 -6.50 -0.77
N THR A 184 -24.45 -6.50 0.55
CA THR A 184 -25.66 -6.00 1.21
C THR A 184 -25.60 -4.51 1.54
N SER A 185 -24.45 -3.85 1.35
CA SER A 185 -24.33 -2.41 1.55
C SER A 185 -25.15 -1.64 0.52
N ARG A 186 -25.90 -0.64 0.99
CA ARG A 186 -26.62 0.32 0.12
C ARG A 186 -25.73 1.41 -0.48
N TYR A 187 -24.47 1.47 -0.06
CA TYR A 187 -23.52 2.50 -0.47
C TYR A 187 -22.60 1.98 -1.56
N SER A 188 -22.11 2.90 -2.41
CA SER A 188 -21.23 2.60 -3.53
C SER A 188 -19.87 3.28 -3.43
N GLY A 189 -19.70 4.22 -2.50
CA GLY A 189 -18.58 5.17 -2.48
C GLY A 189 -18.83 6.41 -3.35
N GLN A 190 -20.07 6.66 -3.79
CA GLN A 190 -20.39 7.81 -4.65
C GLN A 190 -19.94 9.13 -4.03
N GLY A 191 -19.26 9.96 -4.83
CA GLY A 191 -18.76 11.27 -4.41
C GLY A 191 -17.54 11.21 -3.49
N ILE A 192 -16.98 10.02 -3.28
CA ILE A 192 -15.73 9.83 -2.54
C ILE A 192 -14.59 9.62 -3.54
N ARG A 193 -13.50 10.34 -3.34
CA ARG A 193 -12.23 10.24 -4.07
C ARG A 193 -11.32 9.27 -3.31
N VAL A 194 -10.92 8.20 -3.98
CA VAL A 194 -10.03 7.18 -3.44
C VAL A 194 -8.74 7.19 -4.25
N ALA A 195 -7.65 7.57 -3.61
CA ALA A 195 -6.32 7.46 -4.18
C ALA A 195 -5.71 6.09 -3.88
N VAL A 196 -5.14 5.45 -4.89
CA VAL A 196 -4.32 4.24 -4.74
C VAL A 196 -2.92 4.59 -5.18
N LEU A 197 -1.98 4.62 -4.22
CA LEU A 197 -0.57 4.92 -4.45
C LEU A 197 0.19 3.60 -4.57
N ASP A 198 0.57 3.23 -5.79
CA ASP A 198 1.06 1.89 -6.12
C ASP A 198 1.91 1.87 -7.42
N THR A 199 1.96 0.75 -8.14
CA THR A 199 2.68 0.57 -9.41
C THR A 199 1.97 1.17 -10.63
N GLY A 200 0.84 1.84 -10.44
CA GLY A 200 0.01 2.41 -11.49
C GLY A 200 -1.29 1.62 -11.73
N MET A 201 -1.92 1.86 -12.87
CA MET A 201 -3.14 1.16 -13.31
C MET A 201 -3.01 0.77 -14.79
N ASP A 202 -3.57 -0.36 -15.19
CA ASP A 202 -3.88 -0.59 -16.60
C ASP A 202 -5.02 0.36 -17.03
N LEU A 203 -4.65 1.49 -17.65
CA LEU A 203 -5.57 2.58 -17.96
C LEU A 203 -6.58 2.19 -19.05
N ASP A 204 -6.27 1.15 -19.84
CA ASP A 204 -7.13 0.61 -20.88
C ASP A 204 -7.96 -0.60 -20.42
N HIS A 205 -7.91 -0.93 -19.12
CA HIS A 205 -8.59 -2.11 -18.60
C HIS A 205 -10.13 -2.01 -18.76
N PRO A 206 -10.79 -2.99 -19.40
CA PRO A 206 -12.20 -2.88 -19.81
C PRO A 206 -13.17 -2.67 -18.63
N ASP A 207 -12.86 -3.19 -17.45
CA ASP A 207 -13.68 -3.06 -16.25
C ASP A 207 -13.81 -1.63 -15.71
N PHE A 208 -12.98 -0.69 -16.20
CA PHE A 208 -12.98 0.70 -15.80
C PHE A 208 -13.42 1.66 -16.91
N LEU A 209 -13.83 1.14 -18.07
CA LEU A 209 -14.41 1.97 -19.14
C LEU A 209 -15.59 2.79 -18.62
N GLY A 210 -15.55 4.10 -18.85
CA GLY A 210 -16.56 5.04 -18.38
C GLY A 210 -16.47 5.43 -16.90
N ARG A 211 -15.50 4.92 -16.14
CA ARG A 211 -15.20 5.41 -14.79
C ARG A 211 -14.35 6.68 -14.87
N ARG A 212 -14.52 7.57 -13.90
CA ARG A 212 -13.64 8.73 -13.72
C ARG A 212 -12.32 8.26 -13.10
N VAL A 213 -11.24 8.35 -13.88
CA VAL A 213 -9.88 8.03 -13.46
C VAL A 213 -9.02 9.27 -13.64
N VAL A 214 -8.51 9.81 -12.52
CA VAL A 214 -7.45 10.82 -12.50
C VAL A 214 -6.16 10.08 -12.21
N ASN A 215 -5.07 10.37 -12.92
CA ASN A 215 -3.82 9.63 -12.74
C ASN A 215 -2.61 10.56 -12.81
N GLN A 216 -1.58 10.23 -12.04
CA GLN A 216 -0.30 10.90 -12.06
C GLN A 216 0.81 9.90 -11.73
N SER A 217 1.99 10.10 -12.35
CA SER A 217 3.19 9.33 -12.02
C SER A 217 4.22 10.21 -11.33
N PHE A 218 4.79 9.68 -10.26
CA PHE A 218 5.90 10.27 -9.50
C PHE A 218 7.18 9.47 -9.69
N VAL A 219 7.17 8.47 -10.60
CA VAL A 219 8.32 7.65 -10.96
C VAL A 219 8.96 8.24 -12.22
N PRO A 220 10.21 8.76 -12.14
CA PRO A 220 10.88 9.36 -13.29
C PRO A 220 10.91 8.45 -14.51
N GLY A 221 10.51 9.01 -15.67
CA GLY A 221 10.52 8.30 -16.95
C GLY A 221 9.44 7.22 -17.12
N GLN A 222 8.45 7.14 -16.22
CA GLN A 222 7.34 6.19 -16.32
C GLN A 222 6.00 6.92 -16.25
N THR A 223 5.04 6.51 -17.09
CA THR A 223 3.64 6.97 -17.01
C THR A 223 2.88 6.23 -15.93
N ALA A 224 1.66 6.63 -15.61
CA ALA A 224 0.80 5.93 -14.64
C ALA A 224 0.34 4.52 -15.09
N GLN A 225 0.71 4.08 -16.30
CA GLN A 225 0.42 2.73 -16.79
C GLN A 225 1.12 1.68 -15.92
N ASP A 226 0.39 0.65 -15.54
CA ASP A 226 0.90 -0.42 -14.68
C ASP A 226 1.73 -1.44 -15.46
N GLY A 227 3.06 -1.36 -15.35
CA GLY A 227 3.97 -2.38 -15.88
C GLY A 227 4.20 -3.58 -14.95
N ASN A 228 3.70 -3.55 -13.72
CA ASN A 228 3.92 -4.60 -12.71
C ASN A 228 2.70 -5.51 -12.56
N GLY A 229 1.53 -4.91 -12.31
CA GLY A 229 0.24 -5.56 -12.12
C GLY A 229 -0.33 -5.47 -10.71
N HIS A 230 0.51 -5.19 -9.72
CA HIS A 230 0.09 -5.04 -8.33
C HIS A 230 -0.89 -3.87 -8.12
N GLY A 231 -0.63 -2.71 -8.72
CA GLY A 231 -1.48 -1.53 -8.63
C GLY A 231 -2.86 -1.74 -9.26
N THR A 232 -2.91 -2.34 -10.45
CA THR A 232 -4.17 -2.70 -11.12
C THR A 232 -5.02 -3.66 -10.27
N HIS A 233 -4.37 -4.57 -9.53
CA HIS A 233 -5.04 -5.49 -8.60
C HIS A 233 -5.61 -4.77 -7.37
N CYS A 234 -4.84 -3.87 -6.78
CA CYS A 234 -5.28 -3.06 -5.65
C CYS A 234 -6.43 -2.11 -6.02
N ILE A 235 -6.33 -1.43 -7.16
CA ILE A 235 -7.39 -0.56 -7.69
C ILE A 235 -8.66 -1.35 -7.98
N GLY A 236 -8.53 -2.53 -8.58
CA GLY A 236 -9.66 -3.43 -8.79
C GLY A 236 -10.37 -3.81 -7.50
N THR A 237 -9.63 -4.16 -6.46
CA THR A 237 -10.20 -4.55 -5.17
C THR A 237 -10.94 -3.38 -4.52
N ALA A 238 -10.30 -2.21 -4.46
CA ALA A 238 -10.89 -1.02 -3.83
C ALA A 238 -12.07 -0.43 -4.63
N CYS A 239 -11.93 -0.33 -5.96
CA CYS A 239 -12.74 0.56 -6.79
C CYS A 239 -13.44 -0.14 -7.98
N GLY A 240 -13.21 -1.44 -8.18
CA GLY A 240 -13.73 -2.21 -9.30
C GLY A 240 -15.27 -2.16 -9.44
N PRO A 241 -15.81 -2.52 -10.61
CA PRO A 241 -17.24 -2.39 -10.90
C PRO A 241 -18.09 -3.36 -10.07
N ARG A 242 -19.36 -2.98 -9.87
CA ARG A 242 -20.38 -3.85 -9.26
C ARG A 242 -20.72 -5.04 -10.14
N VAL A 243 -20.75 -4.82 -11.46
CA VAL A 243 -21.04 -5.84 -12.47
C VAL A 243 -19.92 -5.75 -13.49
N PRO A 244 -18.86 -6.56 -13.34
CA PRO A 244 -17.76 -6.52 -14.30
C PRO A 244 -18.21 -7.03 -15.68
N PRO A 245 -17.64 -6.49 -16.77
CA PRO A 245 -17.97 -6.92 -18.13
C PRO A 245 -17.59 -8.40 -18.35
N GLY A 246 -18.35 -9.08 -19.20
CA GLY A 246 -18.09 -10.49 -19.53
C GLY A 246 -18.54 -11.51 -18.48
N GLY A 247 -19.32 -11.10 -17.47
CA GLY A 247 -19.99 -12.01 -16.54
C GLY A 247 -19.10 -12.62 -15.46
N THR A 248 -17.94 -12.03 -15.19
CA THR A 248 -17.10 -12.46 -14.06
C THR A 248 -17.73 -12.05 -12.72
N ARG A 249 -17.29 -12.69 -11.63
CA ARG A 249 -17.74 -12.42 -10.27
C ARG A 249 -17.40 -10.98 -9.86
N ARG A 250 -18.26 -10.35 -9.06
CA ARG A 250 -17.99 -9.04 -8.47
C ARG A 250 -16.86 -9.15 -7.45
N TYR A 251 -15.87 -8.26 -7.59
CA TYR A 251 -14.70 -8.17 -6.72
C TYR A 251 -14.50 -6.75 -6.14
N GLY A 252 -15.03 -5.71 -6.81
CA GLY A 252 -14.85 -4.32 -6.38
C GLY A 252 -15.74 -3.90 -5.20
N VAL A 253 -15.13 -3.16 -4.26
CA VAL A 253 -15.78 -2.66 -3.05
C VAL A 253 -16.56 -1.36 -3.30
N ALA A 254 -15.85 -0.25 -3.53
CA ALA A 254 -16.39 1.09 -3.75
C ALA A 254 -16.62 1.37 -5.24
N TYR A 255 -17.56 0.65 -5.84
CA TYR A 255 -17.81 0.69 -7.29
C TYR A 255 -18.39 2.01 -7.84
N GLY A 256 -18.64 3.01 -6.99
CA GLY A 256 -19.11 4.35 -7.37
C GLY A 256 -18.15 5.48 -7.01
N CYS A 257 -16.96 5.20 -6.47
CA CYS A 257 -15.98 6.24 -6.16
C CYS A 257 -15.32 6.83 -7.41
N ASP A 258 -14.73 8.01 -7.25
CA ASP A 258 -13.77 8.57 -8.20
C ASP A 258 -12.38 7.98 -7.91
N ILE A 259 -11.70 7.52 -8.96
CA ILE A 259 -10.43 6.79 -8.85
C ILE A 259 -9.27 7.77 -9.08
N TYR A 260 -8.35 7.82 -8.14
CA TYR A 260 -7.09 8.57 -8.24
C TYR A 260 -5.92 7.58 -8.24
N VAL A 261 -5.15 7.55 -9.32
CA VAL A 261 -4.04 6.61 -9.51
C VAL A 261 -2.74 7.37 -9.34
N GLY A 262 -2.03 7.14 -8.23
CA GLY A 262 -0.69 7.69 -8.03
C GLY A 262 0.35 6.60 -8.25
N LYS A 263 1.11 6.64 -9.34
CA LYS A 263 2.23 5.71 -9.51
C LYS A 263 3.41 6.21 -8.69
N VAL A 264 3.70 5.50 -7.60
CA VAL A 264 4.84 5.77 -6.68
C VAL A 264 5.81 4.60 -6.61
N LEU A 265 5.47 3.47 -7.23
CA LEU A 265 6.34 2.32 -7.43
C LEU A 265 6.62 2.12 -8.92
N SER A 266 7.86 1.79 -9.24
CA SER A 266 8.31 1.47 -10.60
C SER A 266 7.64 0.21 -11.15
N ASN A 267 7.82 -0.06 -12.44
CA ASN A 267 7.38 -1.31 -13.07
C ASN A 267 8.02 -2.56 -12.44
N GLN A 268 9.12 -2.42 -11.70
CA GLN A 268 9.76 -3.48 -10.93
C GLN A 268 9.16 -3.64 -9.51
N GLY A 269 8.21 -2.79 -9.12
CA GLY A 269 7.55 -2.86 -7.82
C GLY A 269 8.34 -2.21 -6.68
N SER A 270 9.38 -1.42 -6.96
CA SER A 270 10.14 -0.66 -5.96
C SER A 270 9.95 0.85 -6.12
N GLY A 271 10.04 1.62 -5.03
CA GLY A 271 9.91 3.07 -5.05
C GLY A 271 10.70 3.77 -3.96
N GLN A 272 11.12 5.00 -4.23
CA GLN A 272 11.87 5.84 -3.31
C GLN A 272 10.91 6.60 -2.39
N GLY A 273 11.26 6.80 -1.12
CA GLY A 273 10.39 7.47 -0.15
C GLY A 273 9.82 8.83 -0.62
N GLY A 274 10.61 9.62 -1.34
CA GLY A 274 10.20 10.88 -1.95
C GLY A 274 9.11 10.72 -2.99
N TRP A 275 9.07 9.62 -3.75
CA TRP A 275 7.98 9.33 -4.69
C TRP A 275 6.68 9.04 -3.94
N ILE A 276 6.76 8.30 -2.83
CA ILE A 276 5.61 8.01 -1.97
C ILE A 276 5.09 9.33 -1.36
N LEU A 277 5.98 10.16 -0.80
CA LEU A 277 5.62 11.45 -0.20
C LEU A 277 5.00 12.41 -1.22
N ALA A 278 5.54 12.49 -2.44
CA ALA A 278 4.96 13.27 -3.53
C ALA A 278 3.54 12.81 -3.87
N GLY A 279 3.33 11.49 -3.96
CA GLY A 279 1.99 10.92 -4.19
C GLY A 279 1.02 11.17 -3.03
N MET A 280 1.49 11.16 -1.79
CA MET A 280 0.69 11.51 -0.61
C MET A 280 0.26 12.97 -0.63
N GLU A 281 1.20 13.89 -0.88
CA GLU A 281 0.90 15.32 -1.01
C GLU A 281 -0.12 15.58 -2.13
N TRP A 282 0.13 15.03 -3.33
CA TRP A 282 -0.79 15.14 -4.46
C TRP A 282 -2.20 14.65 -4.09
N ALA A 283 -2.33 13.46 -3.50
CA ALA A 283 -3.64 12.92 -3.16
C ALA A 283 -4.37 13.77 -2.11
N ILE A 284 -3.65 14.33 -1.12
CA ILE A 284 -4.19 15.26 -0.12
C ILE A 284 -4.67 16.54 -0.80
N ASN A 285 -3.89 17.10 -1.73
CA ASN A 285 -4.21 18.32 -2.47
C ASN A 285 -5.37 18.14 -3.46
N GLN A 286 -5.49 16.94 -4.03
CA GLN A 286 -6.67 16.50 -4.78
C GLN A 286 -7.88 16.22 -3.89
N GLN A 287 -7.79 16.51 -2.59
CA GLN A 287 -8.84 16.33 -1.59
C GLN A 287 -9.37 14.89 -1.57
N CYS A 288 -8.49 13.90 -1.75
CA CYS A 288 -8.86 12.51 -1.59
C CYS A 288 -9.28 12.25 -0.15
N GLN A 289 -10.39 11.54 0.06
CA GLN A 289 -10.84 11.19 1.41
C GLN A 289 -10.12 9.95 1.94
N VAL A 290 -9.65 9.10 1.04
CA VAL A 290 -8.96 7.86 1.36
C VAL A 290 -7.75 7.71 0.46
N ILE A 291 -6.59 7.42 1.05
CA ILE A 291 -5.38 6.97 0.35
C ILE A 291 -5.13 5.51 0.73
N SER A 292 -4.98 4.65 -0.26
CA SER A 292 -4.63 3.23 -0.13
C SER A 292 -3.19 3.02 -0.56
N MET A 293 -2.35 2.47 0.32
CA MET A 293 -0.93 2.22 0.06
C MET A 293 -0.59 0.76 0.36
N SER A 294 -0.57 -0.06 -0.68
CA SER A 294 -0.25 -1.49 -0.59
C SER A 294 1.26 -1.75 -0.77
N LEU A 295 2.05 -0.97 -0.03
CA LEU A 295 3.49 -0.92 -0.10
C LEU A 295 4.09 -0.82 1.30
N GLY A 296 5.35 -1.17 1.42
CA GLY A 296 6.05 -1.06 2.69
C GLY A 296 7.51 -1.47 2.63
N ASN A 297 8.18 -1.36 3.78
CA ASN A 297 9.49 -1.94 4.03
C ASN A 297 9.46 -2.72 5.36
N THR A 298 10.62 -3.21 5.82
CA THR A 298 10.75 -3.99 7.06
C THR A 298 11.22 -3.16 8.25
N LEU A 299 11.30 -1.83 8.12
CA LEU A 299 11.79 -0.96 9.18
C LEU A 299 10.80 -0.88 10.34
N ALA A 300 11.27 -1.32 11.51
CA ALA A 300 10.53 -1.28 12.76
C ALA A 300 10.34 0.14 13.32
N THR A 301 11.30 1.02 13.04
CA THR A 301 11.35 2.39 13.55
C THR A 301 10.33 3.25 12.82
N VAL A 302 9.54 4.02 13.57
CA VAL A 302 8.61 5.00 13.01
C VAL A 302 9.41 6.11 12.33
N SER A 303 9.02 6.45 11.11
CA SER A 303 9.59 7.60 10.39
C SER A 303 8.86 8.88 10.83
N ASN A 304 9.64 9.91 11.17
CA ASN A 304 9.07 11.20 11.56
C ASN A 304 8.40 11.87 10.36
N ALA A 305 8.92 11.67 9.14
CA ALA A 305 8.31 12.19 7.93
C ALA A 305 6.93 11.59 7.69
N TYR A 306 6.80 10.25 7.66
CA TYR A 306 5.51 9.61 7.39
C TYR A 306 4.47 9.84 8.50
N GLU A 307 4.88 9.90 9.77
CA GLU A 307 3.99 10.28 10.86
C GLU A 307 3.49 11.72 10.71
N THR A 308 4.40 12.66 10.38
CA THR A 308 4.03 14.06 10.17
C THR A 308 3.02 14.22 9.02
N VAL A 309 3.24 13.52 7.90
CA VAL A 309 2.30 13.53 6.78
C VAL A 309 0.99 12.85 7.17
N GLY A 310 1.03 11.73 7.88
CA GLY A 310 -0.17 11.04 8.37
C GLY A 310 -1.06 11.94 9.22
N ARG A 311 -0.47 12.65 10.20
CA ARG A 311 -1.18 13.62 11.03
C ARG A 311 -1.81 14.74 10.19
N ARG A 312 -1.03 15.36 9.30
CA ARG A 312 -1.49 16.44 8.41
C ARG A 312 -2.59 15.96 7.46
N ALA A 313 -2.55 14.71 7.00
CA ALA A 313 -3.59 14.11 6.18
C ALA A 313 -4.91 13.97 6.97
N LEU A 314 -4.86 13.47 8.20
CA LEU A 314 -6.04 13.35 9.06
C LEU A 314 -6.68 14.72 9.34
N ASP A 315 -5.86 15.74 9.62
CA ASP A 315 -6.30 17.12 9.84
C ASP A 315 -7.01 17.71 8.61
N ARG A 316 -6.60 17.30 7.40
CA ARG A 316 -7.23 17.66 6.12
C ARG A 316 -8.35 16.72 5.70
N GLY A 317 -8.78 15.81 6.58
CA GLY A 317 -9.91 14.91 6.33
C GLY A 317 -9.59 13.72 5.43
N CYS A 318 -8.31 13.45 5.18
CA CYS A 318 -7.84 12.30 4.42
C CYS A 318 -7.43 11.16 5.36
N LEU A 319 -8.00 9.96 5.17
CA LEU A 319 -7.59 8.75 5.86
C LEU A 319 -6.56 7.98 5.01
N ILE A 320 -5.37 7.75 5.57
CA ILE A 320 -4.35 6.91 4.93
C ILE A 320 -4.45 5.48 5.48
N VAL A 321 -4.54 4.51 4.58
CA VAL A 321 -4.64 3.07 4.85
C VAL A 321 -3.44 2.39 4.21
N ALA A 322 -2.63 1.69 5.00
CA ALA A 322 -1.38 1.06 4.54
C ALA A 322 -1.28 -0.41 4.94
N ALA A 323 -0.60 -1.20 4.10
CA ALA A 323 -0.35 -2.63 4.36
C ALA A 323 0.60 -2.81 5.55
N ALA A 324 0.25 -3.69 6.49
CA ALA A 324 1.07 -3.93 7.67
C ALA A 324 2.40 -4.65 7.36
N GLY A 325 2.45 -5.40 6.25
CA GLY A 325 3.64 -6.13 5.80
C GLY A 325 3.48 -7.66 5.81
N ASN A 326 4.34 -8.34 5.04
CA ASN A 326 4.23 -9.79 4.76
C ASN A 326 5.40 -10.63 5.34
N HIS A 327 6.16 -10.09 6.29
CA HIS A 327 7.32 -10.77 6.88
C HIS A 327 7.02 -11.35 8.27
N GLY A 328 5.75 -11.67 8.56
CA GLY A 328 5.30 -12.23 9.83
C GLY A 328 5.83 -13.63 10.15
N ASN A 329 6.11 -14.48 9.16
CA ASN A 329 6.64 -15.84 9.34
C ASN A 329 5.97 -16.67 10.47
N ARG A 330 4.63 -16.68 10.53
CA ARG A 330 3.89 -17.38 11.58
C ARG A 330 3.97 -18.90 11.36
N GLY A 331 4.81 -19.56 12.16
CA GLY A 331 5.12 -20.99 12.05
C GLY A 331 6.57 -21.29 11.71
N GLY A 332 7.41 -20.27 11.47
CA GLY A 332 8.84 -20.43 11.27
C GLY A 332 9.67 -20.36 12.55
N ALA A 333 10.96 -20.62 12.41
CA ALA A 333 11.93 -20.62 13.51
C ALA A 333 12.41 -19.20 13.91
N THR A 334 12.02 -18.15 13.17
CA THR A 334 12.41 -16.76 13.46
C THR A 334 11.32 -16.02 14.21
N PRO A 335 11.65 -14.94 14.95
CA PRO A 335 10.66 -14.04 15.51
C PRO A 335 9.67 -13.55 14.45
N ILE A 336 8.42 -13.38 14.85
CA ILE A 336 7.36 -12.90 13.96
C ILE A 336 7.65 -11.44 13.61
N GLY A 337 7.66 -11.12 12.31
CA GLY A 337 7.87 -9.75 11.82
C GLY A 337 6.82 -8.76 12.33
N ILE A 338 7.22 -7.51 12.44
CA ILE A 338 6.41 -6.42 12.96
C ILE A 338 5.96 -5.45 11.87
N VAL A 339 4.98 -4.60 12.16
CA VAL A 339 4.52 -3.60 11.20
C VAL A 339 5.68 -2.70 10.76
N GLY A 340 5.88 -2.57 9.45
CA GLY A 340 6.92 -1.73 8.85
C GLY A 340 6.42 -0.36 8.41
N GLN A 341 7.30 0.47 7.87
CA GLN A 341 6.91 1.78 7.33
C GLN A 341 6.13 1.63 6.00
N PRO A 342 5.23 2.56 5.65
CA PRO A 342 4.78 3.70 6.46
C PRO A 342 3.67 3.33 7.45
N ALA A 343 3.13 2.10 7.36
CA ALA A 343 2.02 1.61 8.19
C ALA A 343 2.33 1.64 9.70
N ASN A 344 3.59 1.66 10.08
CA ASN A 344 3.99 1.79 11.47
C ASN A 344 3.85 3.21 12.06
N SER A 345 3.42 4.19 11.27
CA SER A 345 3.15 5.54 11.77
C SER A 345 1.86 5.55 12.61
N PRO A 346 1.85 6.10 13.84
CA PRO A 346 0.64 6.25 14.67
C PRO A 346 -0.57 6.86 13.94
N SER A 347 -0.35 7.75 12.98
CA SER A 347 -1.37 8.45 12.21
C SER A 347 -1.67 7.81 10.84
N ILE A 348 -1.25 6.57 10.60
CA ILE A 348 -1.57 5.79 9.38
C ILE A 348 -2.22 4.46 9.78
N LEU A 349 -3.36 4.14 9.18
CA LEU A 349 -4.12 2.94 9.54
C LEU A 349 -3.47 1.70 8.93
N ALA A 350 -2.94 0.82 9.77
CA ALA A 350 -2.27 -0.40 9.33
C ALA A 350 -3.23 -1.58 9.20
N VAL A 351 -3.12 -2.32 8.09
CA VAL A 351 -4.01 -3.42 7.75
C VAL A 351 -3.27 -4.76 7.68
N GLY A 352 -3.65 -5.68 8.55
CA GLY A 352 -3.25 -7.09 8.50
C GLY A 352 -4.14 -7.92 7.58
N ALA A 353 -3.74 -9.16 7.31
CA ALA A 353 -4.44 -10.05 6.38
C ALA A 353 -5.05 -11.28 7.07
N VAL A 354 -6.27 -11.63 6.68
CA VAL A 354 -6.90 -12.92 7.02
C VAL A 354 -7.19 -13.76 5.78
N ASP A 355 -7.32 -15.06 5.98
CA ASP A 355 -7.81 -16.02 4.98
C ASP A 355 -9.35 -16.14 4.99
N SER A 356 -9.89 -16.98 4.09
CA SER A 356 -11.33 -17.17 3.96
C SER A 356 -11.97 -17.95 5.13
N ALA A 357 -11.16 -18.59 5.96
CA ALA A 357 -11.56 -19.17 7.25
C ALA A 357 -11.44 -18.17 8.40
N LEU A 358 -11.16 -16.88 8.10
CA LEU A 358 -10.98 -15.80 9.07
C LEU A 358 -9.83 -16.03 10.04
N ARG A 359 -8.81 -16.79 9.63
CA ARG A 359 -7.57 -16.97 10.39
C ARG A 359 -6.55 -15.94 9.94
N ILE A 360 -5.65 -15.53 10.85
CA ILE A 360 -4.55 -14.64 10.48
C ILE A 360 -3.67 -15.28 9.40
N ALA A 361 -3.37 -14.55 8.34
CA ALA A 361 -2.53 -15.04 7.27
C ALA A 361 -1.10 -15.28 7.78
N PRO A 362 -0.42 -16.38 7.41
CA PRO A 362 0.89 -16.71 7.97
C PRO A 362 1.97 -15.66 7.73
N PHE A 363 1.86 -14.90 6.64
CA PHE A 363 2.77 -13.82 6.28
C PHE A 363 2.44 -12.50 7.00
N SER A 364 1.22 -12.30 7.51
CA SER A 364 0.81 -11.02 8.10
C SER A 364 1.69 -10.71 9.30
N THR A 365 2.29 -9.51 9.32
CA THR A 365 3.04 -9.01 10.47
C THR A 365 2.12 -8.80 11.68
N ARG A 366 2.72 -8.45 12.82
CA ARG A 366 2.02 -8.12 14.06
C ARG A 366 2.40 -6.74 14.59
N SER A 367 1.61 -6.24 15.53
CA SER A 367 1.88 -5.00 16.21
C SER A 367 3.25 -5.02 16.92
N ASN A 368 3.97 -3.90 16.81
CA ASN A 368 5.14 -3.58 17.60
C ASN A 368 4.68 -3.10 19.01
N PRO A 369 5.32 -3.54 20.11
CA PRO A 369 5.03 -3.01 21.46
C PRO A 369 5.42 -1.54 21.66
N VAL A 370 6.21 -0.94 20.76
CA VAL A 370 6.57 0.49 20.79
C VAL A 370 5.36 1.35 20.36
N ALA A 371 5.34 2.64 20.69
CA ALA A 371 4.33 3.57 20.17
C ALA A 371 4.46 3.68 18.64
N GLY A 372 3.35 3.48 17.92
CA GLY A 372 3.37 3.22 16.48
C GLY A 372 3.45 1.72 16.18
N GLY A 373 3.38 1.34 14.90
CA GLY A 373 3.57 -0.04 14.50
C GLY A 373 2.44 -0.99 14.92
N LYS A 374 1.23 -0.49 15.17
CA LYS A 374 0.07 -1.33 15.53
C LYS A 374 -0.62 -1.83 14.28
N VAL A 375 -1.18 -3.04 14.33
CA VAL A 375 -2.23 -3.48 13.39
C VAL A 375 -3.56 -2.92 13.91
N ASP A 376 -4.22 -2.08 13.11
CA ASP A 376 -5.50 -1.46 13.51
C ASP A 376 -6.70 -2.33 13.15
N LEU A 377 -6.63 -2.97 11.98
CA LEU A 377 -7.67 -3.78 11.39
C LEU A 377 -7.09 -4.92 10.57
N VAL A 378 -7.95 -5.89 10.25
CA VAL A 378 -7.65 -6.89 9.21
C VAL A 378 -8.66 -6.83 8.08
N GLY A 379 -8.19 -7.17 6.89
CA GLY A 379 -9.00 -7.35 5.70
C GLY A 379 -8.75 -8.71 5.01
N PRO A 380 -9.59 -9.08 4.05
CA PRO A 380 -9.36 -10.25 3.19
C PRO A 380 -8.03 -10.11 2.44
N GLY A 381 -7.07 -11.01 2.67
CA GLY A 381 -5.71 -10.88 2.12
C GLY A 381 -5.11 -12.15 1.54
N VAL A 382 -5.83 -13.28 1.53
CA VAL A 382 -5.37 -14.54 0.94
C VAL A 382 -6.24 -14.91 -0.25
N ALA A 383 -5.60 -15.26 -1.38
CA ALA A 383 -6.24 -15.64 -2.63
C ALA A 383 -7.33 -14.65 -3.08
N VAL A 384 -7.02 -13.35 -3.02
CA VAL A 384 -7.96 -12.29 -3.39
C VAL A 384 -7.98 -12.13 -4.90
N PHE A 385 -9.14 -12.40 -5.49
CA PHE A 385 -9.40 -12.23 -6.91
C PHE A 385 -9.66 -10.75 -7.26
N SER A 386 -8.90 -10.21 -8.21
CA SER A 386 -9.08 -8.86 -8.73
C SER A 386 -8.50 -8.75 -10.15
N THR A 387 -8.56 -7.55 -10.74
CA THR A 387 -7.97 -7.23 -12.05
C THR A 387 -6.46 -7.29 -12.04
N VAL A 388 -5.87 -7.65 -13.17
CA VAL A 388 -4.44 -7.49 -13.45
C VAL A 388 -4.30 -6.92 -14.86
N PRO A 389 -3.15 -6.33 -15.24
CA PRO A 389 -2.98 -5.74 -16.56
C PRO A 389 -3.36 -6.72 -17.66
N THR A 390 -4.12 -6.23 -18.62
CA THR A 390 -4.56 -7.06 -19.73
C THR A 390 -3.37 -7.51 -20.57
N PRO A 391 -3.26 -8.80 -20.95
CA PRO A 391 -2.14 -9.29 -21.76
C PRO A 391 -2.02 -8.70 -23.19
N ALA A 392 -2.94 -7.83 -23.61
CA ALA A 392 -2.94 -7.06 -24.85
C ALA A 392 -3.93 -5.87 -24.69
N LEU A 393 -3.68 -4.66 -25.22
CA LEU A 393 -3.84 -4.20 -26.63
C LEU A 393 -3.37 -2.72 -26.72
N PRO A 394 -2.66 -2.16 -27.76
CA PRO A 394 -2.84 -2.21 -29.23
C PRO A 394 -1.59 -2.78 -29.99
N PRO A 395 -1.52 -2.79 -31.34
CA PRO A 395 -0.37 -3.32 -32.08
C PRO A 395 0.96 -2.64 -31.70
N GLY A 396 1.99 -3.43 -31.38
CA GLY A 396 3.37 -2.95 -31.30
C GLY A 396 4.00 -2.86 -29.90
N GLN A 397 3.28 -3.16 -28.81
CA GLN A 397 3.88 -3.23 -27.47
C GLN A 397 4.17 -4.67 -27.01
N PRO A 398 5.33 -4.93 -26.35
CA PRO A 398 5.69 -6.26 -25.89
C PRO A 398 4.79 -6.72 -24.74
N ARG A 399 4.49 -8.03 -24.77
CA ARG A 399 3.64 -8.75 -23.82
C ARG A 399 4.34 -8.87 -22.46
N ASN A 400 3.61 -8.73 -21.35
CA ASN A 400 4.07 -9.27 -20.07
C ASN A 400 3.53 -10.72 -19.92
N PRO A 401 4.36 -11.76 -20.06
CA PRO A 401 3.91 -13.15 -19.99
C PRO A 401 3.44 -13.59 -18.59
N ALA A 402 3.65 -12.77 -17.56
CA ALA A 402 3.25 -13.07 -16.18
C ALA A 402 1.73 -13.04 -15.93
N TRP A 403 0.94 -12.37 -16.80
CA TRP A 403 -0.51 -12.18 -16.60
C TRP A 403 -1.32 -12.76 -17.79
N PRO A 404 -1.66 -14.06 -17.78
CA PRO A 404 -2.33 -14.72 -18.91
C PRO A 404 -3.82 -14.38 -19.05
N ALA A 405 -4.41 -13.69 -18.06
CA ALA A 405 -5.81 -13.31 -18.01
C ALA A 405 -5.98 -11.91 -17.41
N ARG A 406 -7.15 -11.29 -17.61
CA ARG A 406 -7.50 -9.98 -17.04
C ARG A 406 -7.71 -9.98 -15.51
N TYR A 407 -7.72 -11.16 -14.91
CA TYR A 407 -7.95 -11.33 -13.48
C TYR A 407 -6.99 -12.36 -12.89
N HIS A 408 -6.58 -12.14 -11.65
CA HIS A 408 -5.75 -13.09 -10.91
C HIS A 408 -6.02 -13.03 -9.40
N SER A 409 -5.72 -14.14 -8.74
CA SER A 409 -5.78 -14.22 -7.28
C SER A 409 -4.38 -14.06 -6.69
N ILE A 410 -4.19 -13.05 -5.84
CA ILE A 410 -2.91 -12.76 -5.18
C ILE A 410 -3.12 -12.75 -3.67
N SER A 411 -2.05 -13.00 -2.91
CA SER A 411 -2.05 -12.96 -1.45
C SER A 411 -1.08 -11.91 -0.92
N GLY A 412 -1.48 -11.22 0.14
CA GLY A 412 -0.67 -10.22 0.83
C GLY A 412 -1.54 -9.31 1.70
N THR A 413 -0.92 -8.64 2.66
CA THR A 413 -1.52 -7.48 3.33
C THR A 413 -1.88 -6.39 2.32
N SER A 414 -1.14 -6.32 1.20
CA SER A 414 -1.49 -5.54 0.02
C SER A 414 -2.86 -5.78 -0.58
N MET A 415 -3.47 -6.96 -0.39
CA MET A 415 -4.83 -7.25 -0.87
C MET A 415 -5.88 -6.96 0.21
N ALA A 416 -5.49 -6.98 1.48
CA ALA A 416 -6.35 -6.59 2.60
C ALA A 416 -6.55 -5.07 2.67
N THR A 417 -5.49 -4.29 2.45
CA THR A 417 -5.48 -2.82 2.42
C THR A 417 -6.55 -2.21 1.50
N PRO A 418 -6.68 -2.60 0.21
CA PRO A 418 -7.67 -2.03 -0.69
C PRO A 418 -9.11 -2.42 -0.33
N HIS A 419 -9.33 -3.57 0.35
CA HIS A 419 -10.65 -3.86 0.92
C HIS A 419 -11.02 -2.83 2.00
N VAL A 420 -10.09 -2.55 2.92
CA VAL A 420 -10.30 -1.55 3.99
C VAL A 420 -10.49 -0.16 3.39
N ALA A 421 -9.67 0.25 2.41
CA ALA A 421 -9.79 1.54 1.75
C ALA A 421 -11.14 1.71 1.02
N GLY A 422 -11.58 0.69 0.28
CA GLY A 422 -12.90 0.70 -0.36
C GLY A 422 -14.03 0.80 0.67
N ILE A 423 -13.95 0.06 1.78
CA ILE A 423 -14.96 0.12 2.84
C ILE A 423 -14.95 1.47 3.56
N ALA A 424 -13.78 2.07 3.77
CA ALA A 424 -13.66 3.42 4.28
C ALA A 424 -14.40 4.42 3.37
N ALA A 425 -14.31 4.27 2.05
CA ALA A 425 -15.10 5.08 1.12
C ALA A 425 -16.61 4.87 1.27
N LEU A 426 -17.07 3.63 1.48
CA LEU A 426 -18.49 3.36 1.77
C LEU A 426 -18.95 4.07 3.07
N TRP A 427 -18.14 4.02 4.13
CA TRP A 427 -18.43 4.73 5.39
C TRP A 427 -18.39 6.25 5.26
N ALA A 428 -17.44 6.77 4.50
CA ALA A 428 -17.31 8.18 4.19
C ALA A 428 -18.57 8.72 3.45
N GLN A 429 -19.12 7.94 2.51
CA GLN A 429 -20.41 8.24 1.89
C GLN A 429 -21.56 8.15 2.91
N ALA A 430 -21.60 7.07 3.69
CA ALA A 430 -22.72 6.76 4.57
C ALA A 430 -22.94 7.78 5.70
N ARG A 431 -21.85 8.38 6.20
CA ARG A 431 -21.87 9.21 7.41
C ARG A 431 -21.31 10.62 7.21
N GLY A 432 -20.73 10.92 6.04
CA GLY A 432 -20.05 12.19 5.82
C GLY A 432 -18.77 12.36 6.65
N LEU A 433 -18.25 11.29 7.27
CA LEU A 433 -17.06 11.33 8.13
C LEU A 433 -15.77 11.31 7.31
N ARG A 434 -14.73 11.96 7.85
CA ARG A 434 -13.44 12.21 7.21
C ARG A 434 -12.30 12.04 8.23
N GLY A 435 -11.06 11.88 7.77
CA GLY A 435 -9.85 11.84 8.61
C GLY A 435 -10.00 10.92 9.84
N ALA A 436 -9.63 11.42 11.02
CA ALA A 436 -9.68 10.66 12.28
C ALA A 436 -11.10 10.18 12.66
N ALA A 437 -12.15 10.92 12.31
CA ALA A 437 -13.52 10.50 12.58
C ALA A 437 -13.92 9.29 11.71
N LEU A 438 -13.42 9.23 10.47
CA LEU A 438 -13.61 8.07 9.60
C LEU A 438 -12.84 6.85 10.13
N TRP A 439 -11.58 7.02 10.53
CA TRP A 439 -10.79 5.97 11.19
C TRP A 439 -11.56 5.37 12.36
N ASN A 440 -11.97 6.20 13.32
CA ASN A 440 -12.67 5.75 14.52
C ASN A 440 -13.98 5.02 14.20
N MET A 441 -14.67 5.42 13.13
CA MET A 441 -15.88 4.74 12.69
C MET A 441 -15.59 3.32 12.19
N ILE A 442 -14.60 3.16 11.30
CA ILE A 442 -14.31 1.85 10.71
C ILE A 442 -13.69 0.88 11.72
N THR A 443 -12.90 1.37 12.67
CA THR A 443 -12.36 0.52 13.75
C THR A 443 -13.44 0.07 14.72
N ARG A 444 -14.34 0.98 15.11
CA ARG A 444 -15.44 0.67 16.04
C ARG A 444 -16.42 -0.38 15.49
N PHE A 445 -16.67 -0.36 14.18
CA PHE A 445 -17.62 -1.28 13.54
C PHE A 445 -16.96 -2.52 12.91
N ALA A 446 -15.66 -2.72 13.15
CA ALA A 446 -14.99 -3.96 12.80
C ALA A 446 -15.60 -5.14 13.57
N ARG A 447 -15.64 -6.30 12.91
CA ARG A 447 -16.14 -7.55 13.48
C ARG A 447 -14.99 -8.26 14.22
N PRO A 448 -15.10 -8.55 15.52
CA PRO A 448 -14.15 -9.42 16.20
C PRO A 448 -14.08 -10.80 15.54
N VAL A 449 -12.86 -11.34 15.36
CA VAL A 449 -12.60 -12.60 14.65
C VAL A 449 -11.88 -13.64 15.52
N GLY A 450 -11.83 -13.47 16.84
CA GLY A 450 -11.17 -14.42 17.75
C GLY A 450 -9.64 -14.47 17.63
N ILE A 451 -9.03 -13.56 16.86
CA ILE A 451 -7.58 -13.43 16.71
C ILE A 451 -7.05 -12.44 17.77
N PRO A 452 -5.87 -12.67 18.37
CA PRO A 452 -5.26 -11.72 19.29
C PRO A 452 -5.18 -10.30 18.72
N VAL A 453 -5.44 -9.29 19.57
CA VAL A 453 -5.44 -7.86 19.17
C VAL A 453 -4.08 -7.43 18.59
N ILE A 454 -2.98 -8.00 19.07
CA ILE A 454 -1.64 -7.73 18.52
C ILE A 454 -1.51 -8.15 17.05
N ASP A 455 -2.37 -9.06 16.57
CA ASP A 455 -2.33 -9.60 15.21
C ASP A 455 -3.48 -9.09 14.34
N ALA A 456 -4.65 -8.75 14.93
CA ALA A 456 -5.84 -8.36 14.17
C ALA A 456 -6.42 -6.98 14.51
N GLY A 457 -5.85 -6.26 15.47
CA GLY A 457 -6.36 -4.97 15.92
C GLY A 457 -7.81 -5.08 16.39
N SER A 458 -8.68 -4.22 15.83
CA SER A 458 -10.12 -4.20 16.13
C SER A 458 -10.92 -5.31 15.44
N GLY A 459 -10.29 -6.10 14.55
CA GLY A 459 -10.90 -7.22 13.84
C GLY A 459 -11.13 -6.95 12.36
N LEU A 460 -12.02 -7.74 11.75
CA LEU A 460 -12.30 -7.70 10.33
C LEU A 460 -13.15 -6.48 9.97
N VAL A 461 -12.68 -5.66 9.05
CA VAL A 461 -13.41 -4.51 8.52
C VAL A 461 -14.80 -4.90 7.97
N GLN A 462 -15.82 -4.07 8.19
CA GLN A 462 -17.21 -4.31 7.75
C GLN A 462 -17.78 -3.09 7.01
N ALA A 463 -18.47 -3.34 5.90
CA ALA A 463 -19.18 -2.32 5.14
C ALA A 463 -20.42 -1.80 5.91
N PRO A 464 -20.75 -0.50 5.77
CA PRO A 464 -21.98 0.05 6.34
C PRO A 464 -23.20 -0.56 5.65
N GLN A 465 -24.27 -0.79 6.42
CA GLN A 465 -25.53 -1.37 5.92
C GLN A 465 -26.55 -0.29 5.56
#